data_AF-A0A1H2GCX1-F1
#
_entry.id   AF-A0A1H2GCX1-F1
#
_cell.length_a   1.000
_cell.length_b   1.000
_cell.length_c   1.000
_cell.angle_alpha   90.00
_cell.angle_beta   90.00
_cell.angle_gamma   90.00
#
_symmetry.space_group_name_H-M   'P 1'
#
loop_
_entity.id
_entity.type
_entity.pdbx_description
1 polymer ?
#
loop_
_entity_poly.entity_id
_entity_poly.type
_entity_poly.pdbx_seq_one_letter_code
_entity_poly.pdbx_strand_id
1 'polypeptide(L)'
;MFESIVLRRSEGHLPITIGQISEALLYYQKVHIFIDRGTLFNLIEQIGTGLFLTLLNRREVSAVYCEEILGTASDSLGISPFYRYVSTIYAGNQKSGQLPPLQERLEHELKLRGIPEPEAMRFSRAFVTKVPKRKLSGNYFLQGGIIESAKCDLLDNEYTNQVAHKIITAMPGGYVAGDDLKFEVMNAEHGMIVDTNIDLELINQKRSQLIPSVEPLTIALLLSYLLEARADLALASFYGGDFVTSTVNS
;
A
#
# COMPACT_ATOMS: atom_id res chain seq x y z
N MET A 1 -16.98 5.88 -21.09
CA MET A 1 -15.87 4.91 -21.10
C MET A 1 -14.70 5.61 -20.46
N PHE A 2 -14.26 5.12 -19.30
CA PHE A 2 -13.17 5.77 -18.56
C PHE A 2 -11.83 5.50 -19.25
N GLU A 3 -10.93 6.48 -19.29
CA GLU A 3 -9.71 6.40 -20.10
C GLU A 3 -8.67 5.43 -19.50
N SER A 4 -8.47 5.49 -18.19
CA SER A 4 -7.48 4.65 -17.52
C SER A 4 -7.83 4.36 -16.06
N ILE A 5 -7.30 3.24 -15.55
CA ILE A 5 -7.43 2.80 -14.16
C ILE A 5 -6.08 2.34 -13.61
N VAL A 6 -5.82 2.65 -12.35
CA VAL A 6 -4.70 2.07 -11.58
C VAL A 6 -5.24 1.03 -10.60
N LEU A 7 -4.68 -0.18 -10.68
CA LEU A 7 -4.93 -1.26 -9.74
C LEU A 7 -3.76 -1.36 -8.76
N ARG A 8 -4.03 -1.10 -7.49
CA ARG A 8 -3.05 -1.19 -6.40
C ARG A 8 -3.66 -1.92 -5.20
N ARG A 9 -2.84 -2.75 -4.57
CA ARG A 9 -3.12 -3.30 -3.24
C ARG A 9 -2.64 -2.33 -2.17
N SER A 10 -3.51 -1.91 -1.27
CA SER A 10 -3.11 -1.19 -0.05
C SER A 10 -2.58 -2.21 0.98
N GLU A 11 -1.70 -1.78 1.90
CA GLU A 11 -1.15 -2.69 2.91
C GLU A 11 -2.26 -3.40 3.71
N GLY A 12 -2.06 -4.67 4.05
CA GLY A 12 -3.03 -5.46 4.83
C GLY A 12 -4.17 -6.08 4.02
N HIS A 13 -4.34 -5.70 2.74
CA HIS A 13 -5.43 -6.21 1.91
C HIS A 13 -5.03 -7.36 0.98
N LEU A 14 -6.06 -7.98 0.39
CA LEU A 14 -5.92 -9.09 -0.54
C LEU A 14 -5.16 -8.66 -1.80
N PRO A 15 -4.26 -9.52 -2.33
CA PRO A 15 -3.58 -9.26 -3.58
C PRO A 15 -4.51 -9.11 -4.78
N ILE A 16 -4.09 -8.29 -5.75
CA ILE A 16 -4.84 -8.09 -6.99
C ILE A 16 -5.01 -9.43 -7.70
N THR A 17 -6.23 -9.72 -8.13
CA THR A 17 -6.63 -10.96 -8.80
C THR A 17 -6.73 -10.80 -10.31
N ILE A 18 -6.69 -11.92 -11.04
CA ILE A 18 -6.93 -11.89 -12.48
C ILE A 18 -8.36 -11.45 -12.83
N GLY A 19 -9.32 -11.75 -11.94
CA GLY A 19 -10.70 -11.31 -12.10
C GLY A 19 -10.81 -9.78 -12.15
N GLN A 20 -10.18 -9.10 -11.18
CA GLN A 20 -10.13 -7.63 -11.13
C GLN A 20 -9.44 -7.04 -12.37
N ILE A 21 -8.33 -7.62 -12.83
CA ILE A 21 -7.64 -7.16 -14.04
C ILE A 21 -8.53 -7.37 -15.28
N SER A 22 -9.22 -8.51 -15.35
CA SER A 22 -10.10 -8.82 -16.48
C SER A 22 -11.29 -7.86 -16.54
N GLU A 23 -11.91 -7.57 -15.41
CA GLU A 23 -12.96 -6.57 -15.29
C GLU A 23 -12.47 -5.18 -15.70
N ALA A 24 -11.30 -4.76 -15.21
CA ALA A 24 -10.69 -3.49 -15.59
C ALA A 24 -10.47 -3.41 -17.12
N LEU A 25 -9.99 -4.49 -17.76
CA LEU A 25 -9.79 -4.54 -19.20
C LEU A 25 -11.09 -4.52 -20.02
N LEU A 26 -12.25 -4.84 -19.42
CA LEU A 26 -13.55 -4.73 -20.09
C LEU A 26 -14.06 -3.28 -20.11
N TYR A 27 -13.79 -2.51 -19.06
CA TYR A 27 -14.35 -1.17 -18.88
C TYR A 27 -13.40 -0.02 -19.20
N TYR A 28 -12.09 -0.24 -19.12
CA TYR A 28 -11.05 0.78 -19.28
C TYR A 28 -10.17 0.50 -20.49
N GLN A 29 -9.77 1.58 -21.18
CA GLN A 29 -8.87 1.46 -22.34
C GLN A 29 -7.42 1.18 -21.94
N LYS A 30 -7.02 1.63 -20.74
CA LYS A 30 -5.68 1.44 -20.19
C LYS A 30 -5.76 0.98 -18.74
N VAL A 31 -5.03 -0.09 -18.43
CA VAL A 31 -4.91 -0.64 -17.07
C VAL A 31 -3.47 -0.54 -16.63
N HIS A 32 -3.22 0.19 -15.53
CA HIS A 32 -1.93 0.24 -14.87
C HIS A 32 -1.94 -0.66 -13.63
N ILE A 33 -0.99 -1.59 -13.54
CA ILE A 33 -0.90 -2.54 -12.43
C ILE A 33 0.30 -2.17 -11.55
N PHE A 34 0.02 -1.82 -10.29
CA PHE A 34 1.04 -1.58 -9.28
C PHE A 34 1.34 -2.91 -8.57
N ILE A 35 2.39 -3.60 -9.03
CA ILE A 35 2.72 -4.96 -8.59
C ILE A 35 3.62 -4.91 -7.36
N ASP A 36 3.15 -5.47 -6.26
CA ASP A 36 4.00 -5.83 -5.13
C ASP A 36 4.28 -7.33 -5.10
N ARG A 37 5.06 -7.79 -4.13
CA ARG A 37 5.43 -9.21 -3.98
C ARG A 37 4.18 -10.10 -3.88
N GLY A 38 3.20 -9.72 -3.05
CA GLY A 38 1.98 -10.49 -2.86
C GLY A 38 1.17 -10.63 -4.15
N THR A 39 0.98 -9.53 -4.86
CA THR A 39 0.27 -9.46 -6.14
C THR A 39 0.97 -10.28 -7.21
N LEU A 40 2.29 -10.16 -7.32
CA LEU A 40 3.07 -10.90 -8.32
C LEU A 40 2.84 -12.40 -8.21
N PHE A 41 3.02 -12.96 -7.01
CA PHE A 41 2.89 -14.41 -6.83
C PHE A 41 1.45 -14.89 -6.86
N ASN A 42 0.50 -14.10 -6.37
CA ASN A 42 -0.93 -14.41 -6.51
C ASN A 42 -1.36 -14.52 -7.98
N LEU A 43 -0.88 -13.61 -8.84
CA LEU A 43 -1.17 -13.65 -10.28
C LEU A 43 -0.49 -14.86 -10.96
N ILE A 44 0.75 -15.15 -10.60
CA ILE A 44 1.45 -16.35 -11.11
C ILE A 44 0.73 -17.63 -10.70
N GLU A 45 0.20 -17.71 -9.48
CA GLU A 45 -0.57 -18.87 -9.02
C GLU A 45 -1.90 -19.02 -9.78
N GLN A 46 -2.55 -17.92 -10.13
CA GLN A 46 -3.84 -17.94 -10.83
C GLN A 46 -3.73 -18.27 -12.33
N ILE A 47 -2.71 -17.76 -13.02
CA ILE A 47 -2.60 -17.90 -14.49
C ILE A 47 -1.27 -18.44 -15.01
N GLY A 48 -0.30 -18.70 -14.12
CA GLY A 48 1.03 -19.16 -14.51
C GLY A 48 1.93 -18.05 -15.07
N THR A 49 3.23 -18.34 -15.14
CA THR A 49 4.25 -17.38 -15.58
C THR A 49 4.06 -16.95 -17.04
N GLY A 50 3.65 -17.88 -17.91
CA GLY A 50 3.50 -17.65 -19.35
C GLY A 50 2.38 -16.68 -19.69
N LEU A 51 1.16 -16.95 -19.20
CA LEU A 51 0.02 -16.04 -19.42
C LEU A 51 0.24 -14.69 -18.76
N PHE A 52 0.89 -14.65 -17.60
CA PHE A 52 1.20 -13.39 -16.94
C PHE A 52 2.16 -12.52 -17.77
N LEU A 53 3.20 -13.10 -18.38
CA LEU A 53 4.05 -12.36 -19.33
C LEU A 53 3.29 -11.93 -20.58
N THR A 54 2.36 -12.75 -21.10
CA THR A 54 1.50 -12.35 -22.22
C THR A 54 0.62 -11.17 -21.85
N LEU A 55 0.02 -11.16 -20.65
CA LEU A 55 -0.76 -10.03 -20.11
C LEU A 55 0.08 -8.75 -20.07
N LEU A 56 1.30 -8.81 -19.51
CA LEU A 56 2.22 -7.68 -19.43
C LEU A 56 2.68 -7.15 -20.80
N ASN A 57 2.52 -7.93 -21.87
CA ASN A 57 2.87 -7.54 -23.24
C ASN A 57 1.71 -6.93 -24.02
N ARG A 58 0.51 -6.89 -23.46
CA ARG A 58 -0.64 -6.21 -24.06
C ARG A 58 -0.39 -4.70 -24.12
N ARG A 59 -0.88 -4.04 -25.17
CA ARG A 59 -0.73 -2.58 -25.34
C ARG A 59 -1.57 -1.80 -24.33
N GLU A 60 -2.67 -2.40 -23.89
CA GLU A 60 -3.60 -1.81 -22.93
C GLU A 60 -3.09 -1.93 -21.48
N VAL A 61 -2.05 -2.72 -21.23
CA VAL A 61 -1.53 -3.00 -19.89
C VAL A 61 -0.16 -2.37 -19.70
N SER A 62 0.00 -1.65 -18.61
CA SER A 62 1.29 -1.19 -18.11
C SER A 62 1.45 -1.61 -16.65
N ALA A 63 2.69 -1.71 -16.19
CA ALA A 63 2.94 -2.13 -14.81
C ALA A 63 4.23 -1.52 -14.25
N VAL A 64 4.28 -1.39 -12.94
CA VAL A 64 5.49 -1.14 -12.16
C VAL A 64 5.61 -2.18 -11.07
N TYR A 65 6.83 -2.47 -10.63
CA TYR A 65 7.08 -3.33 -9.48
C TYR A 65 7.58 -2.48 -8.32
N CYS A 66 6.95 -2.61 -7.15
CA CYS A 66 7.33 -1.90 -5.94
C CYS A 66 7.43 -2.86 -4.76
N GLU A 67 8.50 -2.72 -3.99
CA GLU A 67 8.74 -3.54 -2.80
C GLU A 67 8.58 -2.76 -1.50
N GLU A 68 8.36 -1.46 -1.64
CA GLU A 68 8.20 -0.57 -0.50
C GLU A 68 6.79 -0.72 0.05
N ILE A 69 6.74 -1.02 1.34
CA ILE A 69 5.53 -1.07 2.13
C ILE A 69 5.53 0.21 2.96
N LEU A 70 4.50 1.02 2.74
CA LEU A 70 4.29 2.24 3.51
C LEU A 70 3.72 1.87 4.87
N GLY A 71 4.10 2.59 5.90
CA GLY A 71 3.51 2.39 7.22
C GLY A 71 3.91 3.48 8.19
N THR A 72 3.37 3.38 9.40
CA THR A 72 3.69 4.28 10.50
C THR A 72 4.44 3.51 11.57
N ALA A 73 5.71 3.85 11.78
CA ALA A 73 6.46 3.38 12.93
C ALA A 73 5.98 4.13 14.18
N SER A 74 5.73 3.38 15.25
CA SER A 74 5.44 3.92 16.58
C SER A 74 6.60 3.57 17.49
N ASP A 75 7.16 4.58 18.14
CA ASP A 75 8.15 4.46 19.19
C ASP A 75 7.66 5.23 20.43
N SER A 76 8.37 5.09 21.54
CA SER A 76 8.03 5.78 22.79
C SER A 76 9.26 6.41 23.43
N LEU A 77 9.16 7.68 23.81
CA LEU A 77 10.14 8.35 24.66
C LEU A 77 9.49 8.57 26.04
N GLY A 78 9.78 7.68 26.99
CA GLY A 78 9.05 7.64 28.26
C GLY A 78 7.60 7.19 28.06
N ILE A 79 6.64 8.00 28.49
CA ILE A 79 5.20 7.71 28.37
C ILE A 79 4.57 8.25 27.08
N SER A 80 5.28 9.11 26.34
CA SER A 80 4.73 9.75 25.15
C SER A 80 5.08 8.94 23.90
N PRO A 81 4.08 8.43 23.16
CA PRO A 81 4.33 7.81 21.87
C PRO A 81 4.70 8.88 20.84
N PHE A 82 5.58 8.52 19.92
CA PHE A 82 5.89 9.31 18.75
C PHE A 82 5.83 8.45 17.48
N TYR A 83 5.41 9.07 16.40
CA TYR A 83 5.08 8.40 15.15
C TYR A 83 5.95 8.91 14.02
N ARG A 84 6.32 8.01 13.11
CA ARG A 84 7.10 8.35 11.90
C ARG A 84 6.56 7.58 10.72
N TYR A 85 6.24 8.29 9.64
CA TYR A 85 6.02 7.62 8.37
C TYR A 85 7.31 6.99 7.88
N VAL A 86 7.20 5.74 7.46
CA VAL A 86 8.30 4.92 6.98
C VAL A 86 7.91 4.22 5.69
N SER A 87 8.92 3.97 4.86
CA SER A 87 8.85 2.97 3.79
C SER A 87 9.78 1.85 4.18
N THR A 88 9.23 0.66 4.33
CA THR A 88 10.01 -0.54 4.66
C THR A 88 10.13 -1.42 3.44
N ILE A 89 11.23 -2.14 3.36
CA ILE A 89 11.40 -3.25 2.42
C ILE A 89 11.79 -4.46 3.25
N TYR A 90 11.46 -5.67 2.80
CA TYR A 90 12.00 -6.87 3.42
C TYR A 90 13.53 -6.82 3.31
N ALA A 91 14.21 -6.80 4.45
CA ALA A 91 15.65 -6.99 4.50
C ALA A 91 15.97 -8.44 4.09
N GLY A 92 17.11 -8.64 3.44
CA GLY A 92 17.59 -9.96 3.03
C GLY A 92 18.06 -10.78 4.22
N ASN A 93 19.11 -11.58 4.02
CA ASN A 93 19.70 -12.38 5.08
C ASN A 93 20.39 -11.49 6.15
N GLN A 94 20.06 -11.73 7.43
CA GLN A 94 20.70 -11.08 8.60
C GLN A 94 22.23 -11.15 8.58
N LYS A 95 22.81 -12.16 7.91
CA LYS A 95 24.28 -12.37 7.83
C LYS A 95 25.00 -11.55 6.78
N SER A 96 24.37 -11.24 5.65
CA SER A 96 25.03 -10.55 4.52
C SER A 96 24.65 -9.07 4.41
N GLY A 97 23.52 -8.66 5.00
CA GLY A 97 23.00 -7.28 4.98
C GLY A 97 22.54 -6.79 3.59
N GLN A 98 23.08 -7.33 2.51
CA GLN A 98 22.73 -6.97 1.13
C GLN A 98 21.61 -7.85 0.61
N LEU A 99 20.58 -7.20 0.07
CA LEU A 99 19.53 -7.84 -0.72
C LEU A 99 20.10 -8.25 -2.09
N PRO A 100 19.96 -9.51 -2.49
CA PRO A 100 20.33 -9.90 -3.85
C PRO A 100 19.54 -9.10 -4.90
N PRO A 101 20.06 -8.98 -6.14
CA PRO A 101 19.35 -8.37 -7.25
C PRO A 101 17.93 -8.91 -7.39
N LEU A 102 17.00 -8.06 -7.85
CA LEU A 102 15.58 -8.43 -7.98
C LEU A 102 15.38 -9.73 -8.78
N GLN A 103 16.10 -9.89 -9.89
CA GLN A 103 16.00 -11.08 -10.73
C GLN A 103 16.32 -12.36 -9.95
N GLU A 104 17.42 -12.37 -9.19
CA GLU A 104 17.85 -13.53 -8.39
C GLU A 104 16.84 -13.87 -7.29
N ARG A 105 16.29 -12.84 -6.63
CA ARG A 105 15.25 -13.05 -5.60
C ARG A 105 13.97 -13.63 -6.20
N LEU A 106 13.50 -13.10 -7.34
CA LEU A 106 12.33 -13.63 -8.02
C LEU A 106 12.56 -15.08 -8.46
N GLU A 107 13.72 -15.38 -9.03
CA GLU A 107 14.07 -16.74 -9.45
C GLU A 107 14.05 -17.72 -8.26
N HIS A 108 14.68 -17.35 -7.14
CA HIS A 108 14.68 -18.16 -5.93
C HIS A 108 13.27 -18.41 -5.40
N GLU A 109 12.44 -17.37 -5.32
CA GLU A 109 11.06 -17.49 -4.84
C GLU A 109 10.16 -18.32 -5.77
N LEU A 110 10.35 -18.23 -7.08
CA LEU A 110 9.65 -19.09 -8.05
C LEU A 110 10.01 -20.55 -7.86
N LYS A 111 11.30 -20.86 -7.67
CA LYS A 111 11.78 -22.22 -7.39
C LYS A 111 11.18 -22.77 -6.09
N LEU A 112 11.10 -21.96 -5.03
CA LEU A 112 10.45 -22.34 -3.76
C LEU A 112 8.95 -22.67 -3.93
N ARG A 113 8.29 -22.09 -4.94
CA ARG A 113 6.90 -22.37 -5.30
C ARG A 113 6.73 -23.51 -6.31
N GLY A 114 7.79 -24.26 -6.59
CA GLY A 114 7.76 -25.44 -7.46
C GLY A 114 7.86 -25.13 -8.96
N ILE A 115 8.15 -23.89 -9.35
CA ILE A 115 8.39 -23.55 -10.76
C ILE A 115 9.76 -24.10 -11.19
N PRO A 116 9.87 -24.86 -12.30
CA PRO A 116 11.13 -25.40 -12.78
C PRO A 116 12.19 -24.31 -13.03
N GLU A 117 13.45 -24.61 -12.72
CA GLU A 117 14.57 -23.67 -12.84
C GLU A 117 14.66 -22.96 -14.21
N PRO A 118 14.55 -23.64 -15.37
CA PRO A 118 14.58 -22.97 -16.66
C PRO A 118 13.44 -21.96 -16.86
N GLU A 119 12.26 -22.27 -16.32
CA GLU A 119 11.10 -21.39 -16.38
C GLU A 119 11.24 -20.21 -15.42
N ALA A 120 11.71 -20.44 -14.20
CA ALA A 120 11.98 -19.40 -13.21
C ALA A 120 13.00 -18.37 -13.72
N MET A 121 14.11 -18.83 -14.31
CA MET A 121 15.13 -17.97 -14.91
C MET A 121 14.58 -17.16 -16.09
N ARG A 122 13.81 -17.81 -16.99
CA ARG A 122 13.21 -17.15 -18.16
C ARG A 122 12.23 -16.08 -17.72
N PHE A 123 11.36 -16.40 -16.77
CA PHE A 123 10.36 -15.48 -16.26
C PHE A 123 10.98 -14.29 -15.54
N SER A 124 11.89 -14.53 -14.57
CA SER A 124 12.48 -13.46 -13.77
C SER A 124 13.22 -12.44 -14.65
N ARG A 125 13.98 -12.92 -15.64
CA ARG A 125 14.65 -12.06 -16.64
C ARG A 125 13.63 -11.26 -17.44
N ALA A 126 12.61 -11.90 -18.00
CA ALA A 126 11.60 -11.22 -18.82
C ALA A 126 10.83 -10.17 -17.99
N PHE A 127 10.46 -10.50 -16.75
CA PHE A 127 9.74 -9.62 -15.86
C PHE A 127 10.57 -8.37 -15.51
N VAL A 128 11.80 -8.53 -15.03
CA VAL A 128 12.67 -7.39 -14.65
C VAL A 128 13.01 -6.52 -15.86
N THR A 129 13.10 -7.10 -17.06
CA THR A 129 13.30 -6.33 -18.30
C THR A 129 12.08 -5.48 -18.66
N LYS A 130 10.87 -6.02 -18.45
CA LYS A 130 9.61 -5.40 -18.90
C LYS A 130 9.00 -4.45 -17.88
N VAL A 131 9.09 -4.79 -16.60
CA VAL A 131 8.41 -4.12 -15.50
C VAL A 131 9.42 -3.30 -14.69
N PRO A 132 9.43 -1.96 -14.81
CA PRO A 132 10.38 -1.13 -14.09
C PRO A 132 10.11 -1.20 -12.59
N LYS A 133 11.20 -1.34 -11.82
CA LYS A 133 11.16 -1.20 -10.36
C LYS A 133 11.02 0.28 -9.99
N ARG A 134 10.03 0.60 -9.17
CA ARG A 134 9.78 1.96 -8.65
C ARG A 134 9.71 1.98 -7.12
N LYS A 135 9.88 3.16 -6.57
CA LYS A 135 9.89 3.43 -5.12
C LYS A 135 8.85 4.51 -4.82
N LEU A 136 8.04 4.29 -3.80
CA LEU A 136 7.08 5.26 -3.26
C LEU A 136 7.81 6.38 -2.51
N SER A 137 8.94 6.04 -1.87
CA SER A 137 9.85 6.98 -1.22
C SER A 137 10.69 7.80 -2.20
N GLY A 138 10.73 7.43 -3.47
CA GLY A 138 11.54 8.09 -4.49
C GLY A 138 10.83 9.22 -5.23
N ASN A 139 11.59 10.00 -5.99
CA ASN A 139 11.09 11.18 -6.72
C ASN A 139 10.30 10.85 -8.01
N TYR A 140 10.01 9.58 -8.29
CA TYR A 140 9.42 9.19 -9.57
C TYR A 140 7.95 9.60 -9.68
N PHE A 141 7.16 9.32 -8.63
CA PHE A 141 5.73 9.61 -8.62
C PHE A 141 5.43 11.04 -8.16
N LEU A 142 6.25 11.55 -7.23
CA LEU A 142 6.10 12.86 -6.63
C LEU A 142 7.47 13.39 -6.22
N GLN A 143 7.74 14.67 -6.47
CA GLN A 143 8.99 15.29 -6.04
C GLN A 143 9.07 15.28 -4.50
N GLY A 144 10.17 14.74 -3.95
CA GLY A 144 10.33 14.54 -2.51
C GLY A 144 9.79 13.20 -1.99
N GLY A 145 9.12 12.42 -2.84
CA GLY A 145 8.51 11.14 -2.48
C GLY A 145 7.20 11.27 -1.72
N ILE A 146 6.46 10.17 -1.65
CA ILE A 146 5.12 10.12 -1.04
C ILE A 146 5.18 10.39 0.47
N ILE A 147 6.23 9.90 1.15
CA ILE A 147 6.39 10.05 2.60
C ILE A 147 6.48 11.52 3.00
N GLU A 148 7.33 12.31 2.33
CA GLU A 148 7.51 13.72 2.69
C GLU A 148 6.26 14.53 2.35
N SER A 149 5.58 14.22 1.25
CA SER A 149 4.30 14.86 0.94
C SER A 149 3.22 14.54 1.98
N ALA A 150 3.14 13.29 2.44
CA ALA A 150 2.20 12.89 3.48
C ALA A 150 2.51 13.58 4.82
N LYS A 151 3.78 13.82 5.14
CA LYS A 151 4.16 14.62 6.33
C LYS A 151 3.68 16.07 6.19
N CYS A 152 3.76 16.66 5.00
CA CYS A 152 3.24 18.01 4.78
C CYS A 152 1.73 18.09 5.01
N ASP A 153 0.97 17.05 4.66
CA ASP A 153 -0.49 17.03 4.93
C ASP A 153 -0.82 17.03 6.40
N LEU A 154 -0.05 16.29 7.19
CA LEU A 154 -0.27 16.19 8.63
C LEU A 154 -0.07 17.52 9.35
N LEU A 155 0.63 18.48 8.74
CA LEU A 155 0.80 19.82 9.29
C LEU A 155 -0.42 20.71 9.05
N ASP A 156 -1.34 20.30 8.19
CA ASP A 156 -2.66 20.92 8.05
C ASP A 156 -3.63 20.24 9.03
N ASN A 157 -3.79 20.85 10.20
CA ASN A 157 -4.68 20.34 11.25
C ASN A 157 -6.15 20.35 10.84
N GLU A 158 -6.58 21.29 9.99
CA GLU A 158 -7.98 21.34 9.52
C GLU A 158 -8.24 20.14 8.60
N TYR A 159 -7.36 19.90 7.63
CA TYR A 159 -7.41 18.73 6.77
C TYR A 159 -7.36 17.43 7.59
N THR A 160 -6.37 17.30 8.49
CA THR A 160 -6.15 16.05 9.22
C THR A 160 -7.32 15.71 10.14
N ASN A 161 -7.90 16.71 10.81
CA ASN A 161 -9.09 16.50 11.65
C ASN A 161 -10.29 16.06 10.80
N GLN A 162 -10.59 16.74 9.68
CA GLN A 162 -11.68 16.34 8.77
C GLN A 162 -11.52 14.91 8.23
N VAL A 163 -10.30 14.49 7.91
CA VAL A 163 -10.06 13.13 7.44
C VAL A 163 -10.19 12.12 8.57
N ALA A 164 -9.71 12.43 9.78
CA ALA A 164 -9.91 11.58 10.95
C ALA A 164 -11.39 11.33 11.23
N HIS A 165 -12.24 12.37 11.18
CA HIS A 165 -13.69 12.23 11.26
C HIS A 165 -14.24 11.24 10.23
N LYS A 166 -13.85 11.39 8.96
CA LYS A 166 -14.32 10.52 7.88
C LYS A 166 -13.87 9.07 8.08
N ILE A 167 -12.62 8.86 8.47
CA ILE A 167 -12.07 7.53 8.76
C ILE A 167 -12.83 6.88 9.91
N ILE A 168 -12.97 7.56 11.05
CA ILE A 168 -13.66 7.03 12.23
C ILE A 168 -15.14 6.74 11.93
N THR A 169 -15.80 7.58 11.14
CA THR A 169 -17.20 7.38 10.77
C THR A 169 -17.39 6.19 9.82
N ALA A 170 -16.47 6.01 8.86
CA ALA A 170 -16.58 4.96 7.85
C ALA A 170 -16.08 3.58 8.33
N MET A 171 -15.27 3.54 9.38
CA MET A 171 -14.57 2.33 9.83
C MET A 171 -15.49 1.37 10.61
N PRO A 172 -15.31 0.04 10.48
CA PRO A 172 -16.00 -0.94 11.32
C PRO A 172 -15.73 -0.71 12.81
N GLY A 173 -16.79 -0.67 13.61
CA GLY A 173 -16.73 -0.36 15.04
C GLY A 173 -16.58 1.13 15.37
N GLY A 174 -16.49 1.99 14.34
CA GLY A 174 -16.48 3.43 14.46
C GLY A 174 -17.76 4.04 15.01
N TYR A 175 -17.78 5.36 15.10
CA TYR A 175 -18.94 6.14 15.53
C TYR A 175 -19.01 7.46 14.76
N VAL A 176 -20.20 8.05 14.72
CA VAL A 176 -20.36 9.43 14.24
C VAL A 176 -19.75 10.34 15.30
N ALA A 177 -18.52 10.78 15.04
CA ALA A 177 -17.86 11.73 15.92
C ALA A 177 -18.52 13.10 15.77
N GLY A 178 -18.89 13.73 16.88
CA GLY A 178 -19.42 15.09 16.91
C GLY A 178 -18.33 16.11 16.56
N ASP A 179 -18.71 17.37 16.40
CA ASP A 179 -17.80 18.48 16.02
C ASP A 179 -16.66 18.73 17.03
N ASP A 180 -16.70 18.07 18.19
CA ASP A 180 -15.69 18.10 19.24
C ASP A 180 -14.56 17.08 19.07
N LEU A 181 -14.58 16.25 18.03
CA LEU A 181 -13.46 15.37 17.74
C LEU A 181 -12.19 16.17 17.50
N LYS A 182 -11.13 15.78 18.21
CA LYS A 182 -9.81 16.34 18.11
C LYS A 182 -8.89 15.28 17.52
N PHE A 183 -8.20 15.64 16.45
CA PHE A 183 -7.06 14.88 15.94
C PHE A 183 -6.03 15.87 15.38
N GLU A 184 -5.08 16.25 16.22
CA GLU A 184 -4.04 17.23 15.90
C GLU A 184 -2.69 16.55 15.85
N VAL A 185 -1.89 16.90 14.84
CA VAL A 185 -0.55 16.34 14.67
C VAL A 185 0.47 17.45 14.82
N MET A 186 1.45 17.22 15.69
CA MET A 186 2.50 18.18 15.99
C MET A 186 3.86 17.55 15.65
N ASN A 187 4.70 18.32 14.96
CA ASN A 187 6.10 17.94 14.78
C ASN A 187 6.88 18.14 16.08
N ALA A 188 7.64 17.11 16.47
CA ALA A 188 8.60 17.13 17.56
C ALA A 188 9.96 16.65 17.06
N GLU A 189 11.00 16.79 17.89
CA GLU A 189 12.38 16.42 17.54
C GLU A 189 12.53 14.95 17.12
N HIS A 190 11.80 14.04 17.79
CA HIS A 190 11.92 12.59 17.60
C HIS A 190 10.90 12.01 16.61
N GLY A 191 9.96 12.81 16.11
CA GLY A 191 8.87 12.37 15.25
C GLY A 191 7.62 13.22 15.43
N MET A 192 6.47 12.66 15.07
CA MET A 192 5.17 13.31 15.18
C MET A 192 4.48 12.87 16.47
N ILE A 193 3.87 13.82 17.17
CA ILE A 193 3.01 13.57 18.33
C ILE A 193 1.58 13.80 17.87
N VAL A 194 0.68 12.89 18.26
CA VAL A 194 -0.75 13.01 17.97
C VAL A 194 -1.47 13.33 19.28
N ASP A 195 -2.21 14.44 19.28
CA ASP A 195 -3.14 14.79 20.36
C ASP A 195 -4.58 14.57 19.89
N THR A 196 -5.29 13.67 20.58
CA THR A 196 -6.62 13.24 20.15
C THR A 196 -7.49 12.79 21.32
N ASN A 197 -8.80 13.01 21.18
CA ASN A 197 -9.83 12.50 22.09
C ASN A 197 -10.58 11.29 21.52
N ILE A 198 -10.06 10.63 20.49
CA ILE A 198 -10.67 9.41 19.93
C ILE A 198 -10.67 8.31 21.00
N ASP A 199 -11.87 7.83 21.35
CA ASP A 199 -12.04 6.65 22.19
C ASP A 199 -11.72 5.35 21.42
N LEU A 200 -10.41 5.02 21.38
CA LEU A 200 -9.92 3.79 20.75
C LEU A 200 -10.40 2.53 21.48
N GLU A 201 -10.62 2.59 22.79
CA GLU A 201 -11.10 1.43 23.57
C GLU A 201 -12.51 1.04 23.13
N LEU A 202 -13.42 2.01 23.04
CA LEU A 202 -14.79 1.80 22.55
C LEU A 202 -14.81 1.22 21.14
N ILE A 203 -13.99 1.78 20.23
CA ILE A 203 -13.88 1.29 18.86
C ILE A 203 -13.39 -0.17 18.85
N ASN A 204 -12.33 -0.46 19.61
CA ASN A 204 -11.71 -1.79 19.64
C ASN A 204 -12.58 -2.85 20.30
N GLN A 205 -13.37 -2.49 21.31
CA GLN A 205 -14.39 -3.37 21.88
C GLN A 205 -15.40 -3.79 20.81
N LYS A 206 -15.92 -2.85 20.01
CA LYS A 206 -16.85 -3.16 18.90
C LYS A 206 -16.18 -3.99 17.81
N ARG A 207 -14.94 -3.65 17.43
CA ARG A 207 -14.19 -4.38 16.39
C ARG A 207 -13.92 -5.83 16.76
N SER A 208 -13.65 -6.10 18.04
CA SER A 208 -13.43 -7.46 18.55
C SER A 208 -14.67 -8.37 18.44
N GLN A 209 -15.86 -7.78 18.34
CA GLN A 209 -17.14 -8.50 18.22
C GLN A 209 -17.54 -8.80 16.76
N LEU A 210 -16.79 -8.27 15.78
CA LEU A 210 -17.02 -8.54 14.36
C LEU A 210 -16.59 -9.98 14.00
N ILE A 211 -17.21 -10.53 12.96
CA ILE A 211 -16.87 -11.86 12.44
C ILE A 211 -16.59 -11.70 10.93
N PRO A 212 -15.34 -11.90 10.47
CA PRO A 212 -14.14 -12.17 11.29
C PRO A 212 -13.76 -10.96 12.16
N SER A 213 -13.03 -11.21 13.26
CA SER A 213 -12.52 -10.14 14.11
C SER A 213 -11.50 -9.31 13.34
N VAL A 214 -11.62 -7.98 13.43
CA VAL A 214 -10.71 -7.06 12.73
C VAL A 214 -9.60 -6.60 13.68
N GLU A 215 -8.43 -6.29 13.11
CA GLU A 215 -7.29 -5.78 13.88
C GLU A 215 -7.66 -4.53 14.71
N PRO A 216 -7.17 -4.41 15.96
CA PRO A 216 -7.40 -3.22 16.77
C PRO A 216 -6.93 -1.94 16.07
N LEU A 217 -7.76 -0.91 16.14
CA LEU A 217 -7.41 0.43 15.75
C LEU A 217 -6.39 1.02 16.72
N THR A 218 -5.30 1.53 16.17
CA THR A 218 -4.28 2.31 16.87
C THR A 218 -4.08 3.64 16.16
N ILE A 219 -3.44 4.61 16.83
CA ILE A 219 -3.06 5.87 16.20
C ILE A 219 -2.11 5.65 15.01
N ALA A 220 -1.17 4.70 15.14
CA ALA A 220 -0.28 4.34 14.04
C ALA A 220 -1.07 3.83 12.83
N LEU A 221 -2.11 3.01 13.04
CA LEU A 221 -2.97 2.53 11.96
C LEU A 221 -3.78 3.66 11.31
N LEU A 222 -4.31 4.61 12.10
CA LEU A 222 -4.98 5.80 11.56
C LEU A 222 -4.05 6.64 10.68
N LEU A 223 -2.82 6.88 11.16
CA LEU A 223 -1.79 7.57 10.39
C LEU A 223 -1.41 6.78 9.12
N SER A 224 -1.33 5.46 9.18
CA SER A 224 -1.08 4.63 7.99
C SER A 224 -2.20 4.76 6.95
N TYR A 225 -3.47 4.86 7.35
CA TYR A 225 -4.56 5.13 6.40
C TYR A 225 -4.42 6.49 5.71
N LEU A 226 -3.97 7.53 6.42
CA LEU A 226 -3.70 8.84 5.82
C LEU A 226 -2.53 8.77 4.81
N LEU A 227 -1.46 8.06 5.17
CA LEU A 227 -0.31 7.83 4.30
C LEU A 227 -0.71 7.06 3.02
N GLU A 228 -1.51 6.01 3.16
CA GLU A 228 -2.00 5.21 2.04
C GLU A 228 -2.93 6.03 1.12
N ALA A 229 -3.86 6.81 1.69
CA ALA A 229 -4.72 7.69 0.91
C ALA A 229 -3.92 8.74 0.10
N ARG A 230 -2.84 9.30 0.67
CA ARG A 230 -1.92 10.19 -0.06
C ARG A 230 -1.18 9.44 -1.17
N ALA A 231 -0.73 8.22 -0.91
CA ALA A 231 -0.08 7.39 -1.93
C ALA A 231 -1.02 7.11 -3.11
N ASP A 232 -2.26 6.72 -2.82
CA ASP A 232 -3.29 6.45 -3.81
C ASP A 232 -3.60 7.68 -4.67
N LEU A 233 -3.78 8.84 -4.03
CA LEU A 233 -4.02 10.11 -4.73
C LEU A 233 -2.83 10.50 -5.63
N ALA A 234 -1.60 10.34 -5.15
CA ALA A 234 -0.39 10.65 -5.91
C ALA A 234 -0.27 9.75 -7.14
N LEU A 235 -0.52 8.45 -6.99
CA LEU A 235 -0.47 7.48 -8.08
C LEU A 235 -1.60 7.68 -9.09
N ALA A 236 -2.83 7.95 -8.63
CA ALA A 236 -3.97 8.30 -9.48
C ALA A 236 -3.67 9.53 -10.34
N SER A 237 -3.14 10.57 -9.71
CA SER A 237 -2.76 11.82 -10.37
C SER A 237 -1.62 11.61 -11.38
N PHE A 238 -0.63 10.78 -11.04
CA PHE A 238 0.51 10.51 -11.90
C PHE A 238 0.12 9.72 -13.17
N TYR A 239 -0.75 8.73 -13.03
CA TYR A 239 -1.17 7.88 -14.15
C TYR A 239 -2.40 8.40 -14.91
N GLY A 240 -3.05 9.46 -14.41
CA GLY A 240 -4.20 10.09 -15.06
C GLY A 240 -5.41 9.17 -15.15
N GLY A 241 -5.69 8.43 -14.07
CA GLY A 241 -6.73 7.41 -14.06
C GLY A 241 -7.53 7.35 -12.76
N ASP A 242 -8.70 6.73 -12.85
CA ASP A 242 -9.46 6.34 -11.66
C ASP A 242 -8.64 5.35 -10.84
N PHE A 243 -8.82 5.39 -9.52
CA PHE A 243 -8.05 4.59 -8.59
C PHE A 243 -8.97 3.60 -7.90
N VAL A 244 -8.68 2.30 -8.04
CA VAL A 244 -9.34 1.26 -7.25
C VAL A 244 -8.36 0.79 -6.19
N THR A 245 -8.69 1.11 -4.94
CA THR A 245 -8.03 0.55 -3.76
C THR A 245 -8.90 -0.53 -3.14
N SER A 246 -8.26 -1.44 -2.45
CA SER A 246 -8.93 -2.32 -1.51
C SER A 246 -9.68 -1.49 -0.46
N THR A 247 -10.93 -1.86 -0.18
CA THR A 247 -11.78 -1.15 0.80
C THR A 247 -11.11 -1.11 2.17
N VAL A 248 -11.21 0.02 2.88
CA VAL A 248 -10.80 0.18 4.30
C VAL A 248 -11.45 -0.86 5.24
N ASN A 249 -12.48 -1.55 4.73
CA ASN A 249 -13.21 -2.59 5.43
C ASN A 249 -12.65 -3.96 5.05
N SER A 250 -11.98 -4.60 6.01
CA SER A 250 -11.99 -6.06 6.16
C SER A 250 -12.47 -6.36 7.58
#